data_AF-A0A7V7D1R2-F1
#
_entry.id   AF-A0A7V7D1R2-F1
#
_cell.length_a   1.000
_cell.length_b   1.000
_cell.length_c   1.000
_cell.angle_alpha   90.00
_cell.angle_beta   90.00
_cell.angle_gamma   90.00
#
_symmetry.space_group_name_H-M   'P 1'
#
loop_
_entity.id
_entity.type
_entity.pdbx_description
1 polymer ?
#
loop_
_entity_poly.entity_id
_entity_poly.type
_entity_poly.pdbx_seq_one_letter_code
_entity_poly.pdbx_strand_id
1 'polypeptide(L)' 'MMVESIHPGVERNQVEEATGFKLIMPDFIQATPPPSDPELRLLRGEVDPLRLVIGR' A
#
# COMPACT_ATOMS: atom_id res chain seq x y z
N MET A 1 16.49 5.04 -1.45
CA MET A 1 15.15 5.12 -0.83
C MET A 1 14.99 3.95 0.13
N MET A 2 14.18 4.08 1.18
CA MET A 2 13.95 3.04 2.20
C MET A 2 12.47 2.66 2.23
N VAL A 3 12.18 1.38 2.45
CA VAL A 3 10.81 0.87 2.58
C VAL A 3 10.31 1.06 4.01
N GLU A 4 9.13 1.68 4.16
CA GLU A 4 8.51 1.94 5.47
C GLU A 4 7.51 0.84 5.90
N SER A 5 6.75 0.31 4.95
CA SER A 5 5.81 -0.79 5.16
C SER A 5 5.57 -1.55 3.85
N ILE A 6 5.01 -2.76 3.95
CA ILE A 6 4.61 -3.57 2.79
C ILE A 6 3.13 -3.89 2.92
N HIS A 7 2.38 -3.76 1.82
CA HIS A 7 0.96 -4.10 1.83
C HIS A 7 0.75 -5.61 2.07
N PRO A 8 -0.31 -6.00 2.79
CA PRO A 8 -0.65 -7.41 2.95
C PRO A 8 -0.77 -8.13 1.59
N GLY A 9 -0.11 -9.28 1.46
CA GLY A 9 -0.09 -10.08 0.22
C GLY A 9 1.03 -9.71 -0.77
N VAL A 10 1.90 -8.76 -0.43
CA VAL A 10 3.12 -8.44 -1.19
C VAL A 10 4.34 -8.94 -0.41
N GLU A 11 5.25 -9.61 -1.11
CA GLU A 11 6.52 -10.11 -0.56
C GLU A 11 7.65 -9.11 -0.80
N ARG A 12 8.67 -9.10 0.09
CA ARG A 12 9.86 -8.22 -0.06
C ARG A 12 10.49 -8.36 -1.45
N ASN A 13 10.68 -9.59 -1.93
CA ASN A 13 11.34 -9.85 -3.20
C ASN A 13 10.60 -9.23 -4.38
N GLN A 14 9.26 -9.20 -4.35
CA GLN A 14 8.46 -8.57 -5.41
C GLN A 14 8.73 -7.07 -5.51
N VAL A 15 8.93 -6.40 -4.35
CA VAL A 15 9.26 -4.97 -4.30
C VAL A 15 10.66 -4.71 -4.86
N GLU A 16 11.63 -5.56 -4.54
CA GLU A 16 13.00 -5.44 -5.04
C GLU A 16 13.07 -5.67 -6.56
N GLU A 17 12.42 -6.72 -7.06
CA GLU A 17 12.39 -7.04 -8.49
C GLU A 17 11.68 -5.98 -9.33
N ALA A 18 10.66 -5.32 -8.78
CA ALA A 18 9.94 -4.23 -9.44
C ALA A 18 10.66 -2.87 -9.38
N THR A 19 11.80 -2.76 -8.66
CA THR A 19 12.49 -1.49 -8.46
C THR A 19 13.83 -1.45 -9.20
N GLY A 20 13.97 -0.51 -10.14
CA GLY A 20 15.17 -0.37 -10.98
C GLY A 20 16.43 0.19 -10.28
N PHE A 21 16.43 0.28 -8.95
CA PHE A 21 17.56 0.75 -8.14
C PHE A 21 17.55 0.08 -6.77
N LYS A 22 18.68 0.15 -6.06
CA LYS A 22 18.83 -0.49 -4.75
C LYS A 22 17.94 0.16 -3.69
N LEU A 23 17.08 -0.64 -3.06
CA LEU A 23 16.29 -0.25 -1.90
C LEU A 23 17.02 -0.55 -0.60
N ILE A 24 16.76 0.29 0.42
CA ILE A 24 17.15 -0.01 1.80
C ILE A 24 15.98 -0.74 2.45
N MET A 25 16.23 -1.96 2.90
CA MET A 25 15.25 -2.82 3.55
C MET A 25 15.60 -2.96 5.04
N PRO A 26 14.77 -2.44 5.96
CA PRO A 26 14.98 -2.65 7.39
C PRO A 26 14.84 -4.13 7.79
N ASP A 27 15.49 -4.55 8.87
CA ASP A 27 15.40 -5.93 9.38
C ASP A 27 13.97 -6.29 9.82
N PHE A 28 13.23 -5.29 10.33
CA PHE A 28 11.82 -5.40 10.67
C PHE A 28 11.00 -4.40 9.85
N ILE A 29 10.09 -4.92 9.04
CA ILE A 29 9.17 -4.13 8.22
C ILE A 29 7.75 -4.52 8.61
N GLN A 30 6.95 -3.53 8.96
CA GLN A 30 5.55 -3.75 9.29
C GLN A 30 4.68 -3.89 8.04
N ALA A 31 3.56 -4.60 8.18
CA ALA A 31 2.51 -4.55 7.18
C ALA A 31 1.82 -3.18 7.20
N THR A 32 1.42 -2.65 6.05
CA THR A 32 0.61 -1.43 6.01
C THR A 32 -0.73 -1.69 6.72
N PRO A 33 -1.13 -0.84 7.68
CA PRO A 33 -2.39 -1.04 8.40
C PRO A 33 -3.59 -0.95 7.45
N PRO A 34 -4.67 -1.69 7.72
CA PRO A 34 -5.90 -1.54 6.95
C PRO A 34 -6.51 -0.16 7.22
N PRO A 35 -7.24 0.42 6.23
CA PRO A 35 -8.01 1.63 6.47
C PRO A 35 -9.09 1.42 7.52
N SER A 36 -9.41 2.47 8.27
CA SER A 36 -10.49 2.49 9.24
C SER A 36 -11.87 2.58 8.55
N ASP A 37 -12.92 2.19 9.28
CA ASP A 37 -14.30 2.28 8.75
C ASP A 37 -14.71 3.70 8.32
N PRO A 38 -14.40 4.78 9.06
CA PRO A 38 -14.68 6.15 8.61
C PRO A 38 -13.96 6.50 7.29
N GLU A 39 -12.70 6.12 7.14
CA GLU A 39 -11.93 6.37 5.91
C GLU A 39 -12.53 5.63 4.73
N LEU A 40 -12.93 4.38 4.91
CA LEU A 40 -13.59 3.60 3.85
C LEU A 40 -14.95 4.18 3.47
N ARG A 41 -15.73 4.66 4.44
CA ARG A 41 -17.01 5.34 4.17
C ARG A 41 -16.80 6.61 3.36
N LEU A 42 -15.87 7.47 3.79
CA LEU A 42 -15.54 8.71 3.09
C LEU A 42 -15.05 8.45 1.66
N LEU A 43 -14.12 7.49 1.52
CA LEU A 43 -13.54 7.14 0.23
C LEU A 43 -14.61 6.65 -0.77
N ARG A 44 -15.48 5.74 -0.33
CA ARG A 44 -16.47 5.08 -1.20
C ARG A 44 -17.74 5.91 -1.40
N GLY A 45 -18.01 6.88 -0.52
CA GLY A 45 -19.25 7.68 -0.54
C GLY A 45 -19.07 9.07 -1.12
N GLU A 46 -17.96 9.74 -0.80
CA GLU A 46 -17.78 11.17 -1.12
C GLU A 46 -16.60 11.42 -2.04
N VAL A 47 -15.45 10.76 -1.81
CA VAL A 47 -14.21 11.03 -2.55
C VAL A 47 -14.18 10.32 -3.90
N ASP A 48 -14.50 9.03 -3.93
CA ASP A 48 -14.54 8.22 -5.16
C ASP A 48 -15.84 7.38 -5.26
N PRO A 49 -17.02 8.04 -5.25
CA PRO A 49 -18.30 7.32 -5.34
C PRO A 49 -18.48 6.56 -6.65
N LEU A 50 -17.85 7.04 -7.73
CA LEU A 50 -17.91 6.42 -9.06
C LEU A 50 -16.82 5.35 -9.27
N ARG A 51 -15.98 5.09 -8.26
CA ARG A 51 -14.90 4.10 -8.29
C ARG A 51 -13.93 4.26 -9.46
N LEU A 52 -13.61 5.50 -9.81
CA LEU A 52 -12.68 5.82 -10.89
C LEU A 52 -11.23 5.43 -10.52
N VAL A 53 -10.92 5.39 -9.22
CA VAL A 53 -9.60 5.02 -8.68
C VAL A 53 -9.63 3.64 -8.03
N ILE A 54 -10.61 3.37 -7.16
CA ILE A 54 -10.67 2.10 -6.40
C ILE A 54 -11.34 0.94 -7.13
N GLY A 55 -11.85 1.15 -8.35
CA GLY A 55 -12.56 0.14 -9.15
C GLY A 55 -11.71 -0.55 -10.23
N ARG A 56 -10.39 -0.33 -10.24
CA ARG A 56 -9.45 -0.86 -11.24
C ARG A 56 -8.63 -2.03 -10.69
#